data_AF-A0AA47MVA1-F1
#
_entry.id   AF-A0AA47MVA1-F1
#
_cell.length_a   1.000
_cell.length_b   1.000
_cell.length_c   1.000
_cell.angle_alpha   90.00
_cell.angle_beta   90.00
_cell.angle_gamma   90.00
#
_symmetry.space_group_name_H-M   'P 1'
#
loop_
_entity.id
_entity.type
_entity.pdbx_description
1 polymer ?
#
loop_
_entity_poly.entity_id
_entity_poly.type
_entity_poly.pdbx_seq_one_letter_code
_entity_poly.pdbx_strand_id
1 'polypeptide(L)'
;MAPNDILEAALNASHCASWRPRLLPRGTRRKHPGSRPTSRRWLNLQEYQSKKLMEENGVAVQRFYVADTAAEALDAAKRLDAKEIVLKAQILAGGRGKGVFDSGLKGGVHLTKDPMVVGDLAHKMLGFNLSTKQTPKEGVKVKTSLLTSDPPCDVQVMVAEALDITRETYFAILMDRACNGPVMVGSPQGGVDIEEVAASTPELIFKEVIDIFEGVQDDQALRMASNLGFKGPLERQAADQIKKLYDLFLKVDATQVEVNPLGETPEGQVVCFDAKINFDDNAEFRQKAVFAMDDMSESDPTESEAAKWDLKYIGLDGNIACFVNGAGLAMATCDIIDLHGGKPANFLDLGGGVQERQVYEAFKLLTADPKYKCLFHNYVRMTLQRWQPCVHSNTNAHMGIQSCAALSGNQQTLVHNKISQVSTHFLFILLLVVPSRVDSFIPAEQSGWLVPPPTPLLLTETVTGSSSLM
;
A
#
# COMPACT_ATOMS: atom_id res chain seq x y z
N MET A 1 -33.60 -31.27 27.60
CA MET A 1 -33.05 -31.69 26.31
C MET A 1 -33.03 -30.47 25.42
N ALA A 2 -31.82 -30.05 25.03
CA ALA A 2 -31.45 -29.24 23.87
C ALA A 2 -32.13 -27.88 23.57
N PRO A 3 -31.40 -26.95 22.93
CA PRO A 3 -31.62 -25.51 22.92
C PRO A 3 -32.28 -25.03 21.61
N ASN A 4 -33.13 -23.99 21.64
CA ASN A 4 -33.36 -23.11 20.47
C ASN A 4 -34.22 -21.83 20.66
N ASP A 5 -34.38 -21.24 21.84
CA ASP A 5 -35.30 -20.09 22.02
C ASP A 5 -34.68 -18.82 22.64
N ILE A 6 -33.43 -18.47 22.30
CA ILE A 6 -32.80 -17.20 22.76
C ILE A 6 -32.12 -16.44 21.60
N LEU A 7 -32.71 -16.45 20.40
CA LEU A 7 -32.18 -15.66 19.26
C LEU A 7 -33.21 -14.81 18.51
N GLU A 8 -34.41 -14.60 19.08
CA GLU A 8 -35.47 -13.79 18.43
C GLU A 8 -35.95 -12.57 19.24
N ALA A 9 -35.21 -12.14 20.27
CA ALA A 9 -35.60 -10.99 21.10
C ALA A 9 -34.75 -9.71 20.91
N ALA A 10 -33.84 -9.67 19.93
CA ALA A 10 -32.90 -8.54 19.76
C ALA A 10 -33.02 -7.80 18.41
N LEU A 11 -34.21 -7.79 17.78
CA LEU A 11 -34.43 -7.11 16.49
C LEU A 11 -35.55 -6.06 16.45
N ASN A 12 -36.20 -5.73 17.57
CA ASN A 12 -37.29 -4.74 17.56
C ASN A 12 -37.25 -3.80 18.77
N ALA A 13 -36.38 -2.79 18.74
CA ALA A 13 -36.59 -1.56 19.50
C ALA A 13 -35.64 -0.45 19.04
N SER A 14 -36.01 0.31 18.00
CA SER A 14 -35.59 1.71 17.92
C SER A 14 -36.64 2.52 17.17
N HIS A 15 -37.43 3.27 17.93
CA HIS A 15 -38.19 4.40 17.42
C HIS A 15 -37.20 5.40 16.79
N CYS A 16 -37.35 5.67 15.49
CA CYS A 16 -36.74 6.86 14.90
C CYS A 16 -37.75 7.51 13.94
N ALA A 17 -37.97 8.80 14.15
CA ALA A 17 -39.05 9.58 13.61
C ALA A 17 -39.07 9.61 12.07
N SER A 18 -40.27 9.51 11.51
CA SER A 18 -40.54 9.60 10.07
C SER A 18 -40.20 10.99 9.50
N TRP A 19 -39.08 11.12 8.80
CA TRP A 19 -38.77 12.25 7.93
C TRP A 19 -39.07 11.88 6.47
N ARG A 20 -40.10 12.49 5.88
CA ARG A 20 -40.38 12.42 4.44
C ARG A 20 -39.45 13.38 3.68
N PRO A 21 -38.76 12.98 2.61
CA PRO A 21 -37.99 13.92 1.81
C PRO A 21 -38.92 14.76 0.93
N ARG A 22 -38.87 16.08 1.13
CA ARG A 22 -39.54 17.09 0.31
C ARG A 22 -38.72 17.26 -0.99
N LEU A 23 -39.30 16.91 -2.14
CA LEU A 23 -38.69 17.08 -3.47
C LEU A 23 -38.43 18.58 -3.73
N LEU A 24 -37.16 18.96 -3.87
CA LEU A 24 -36.75 20.29 -4.33
C LEU A 24 -36.50 20.30 -5.86
N PRO A 25 -36.73 21.42 -6.57
CA PRO A 25 -36.63 21.49 -8.02
C PRO A 25 -35.19 21.41 -8.51
N ARG A 26 -35.00 20.82 -9.69
CA ARG A 26 -33.70 20.68 -10.38
C ARG A 26 -33.06 22.05 -10.64
N GLY A 27 -32.07 22.42 -9.83
CA GLY A 27 -31.14 23.50 -10.12
C GLY A 27 -30.10 23.09 -11.18
N THR A 28 -29.82 24.01 -12.10
CA THR A 28 -28.81 23.88 -13.17
C THR A 28 -27.41 23.64 -12.60
N ARG A 29 -26.79 22.50 -12.96
CA ARG A 29 -25.40 22.18 -12.63
C ARG A 29 -24.44 23.18 -13.30
N ARG A 30 -23.83 24.06 -12.51
CA ARG A 30 -22.57 24.73 -12.89
C ARG A 30 -21.47 23.67 -12.99
N LYS A 31 -20.76 23.63 -14.13
CA LYS A 31 -19.57 22.82 -14.32
C LYS A 31 -18.42 23.43 -13.49
N HIS A 32 -18.04 22.78 -12.40
CA HIS A 32 -16.73 22.99 -11.81
C HIS A 32 -15.69 22.17 -12.61
N PRO A 33 -14.51 22.72 -12.94
CA PRO A 33 -13.43 21.93 -13.48
C PRO A 33 -12.97 20.97 -12.39
N GLY A 34 -13.12 19.67 -12.65
CA GLY A 34 -12.85 18.63 -11.67
C GLY A 34 -11.37 18.38 -11.49
N SER A 35 -10.81 18.81 -10.37
CA SER A 35 -9.72 18.09 -9.72
C SER A 35 -10.37 16.99 -8.87
N ARG A 36 -10.50 15.78 -9.44
CA ARG A 36 -10.86 14.61 -8.63
C ARG A 36 -9.65 14.29 -7.76
N PRO A 37 -9.81 14.05 -6.44
CA PRO A 37 -8.70 13.62 -5.62
C PRO A 37 -8.20 12.29 -6.17
N THR A 38 -6.94 12.31 -6.57
CA THR A 38 -6.17 11.15 -7.00
C THR A 38 -5.89 10.31 -5.77
N SER A 39 -6.32 9.06 -5.74
CA SER A 39 -5.74 8.09 -4.81
C SER A 39 -4.39 7.73 -5.39
N ARG A 40 -3.38 8.47 -4.92
CA ARG A 40 -1.97 8.09 -4.97
C ARG A 40 -1.69 7.10 -3.84
N ARG A 41 -0.49 6.56 -3.78
CA ARG A 41 -0.09 5.52 -2.82
C ARG A 41 -0.08 6.05 -1.39
N TRP A 42 -0.25 5.12 -0.44
CA TRP A 42 -0.05 5.34 0.98
C TRP A 42 1.38 5.80 1.26
N LEU A 43 1.53 7.10 1.52
CA LEU A 43 2.75 7.67 2.05
C LEU A 43 3.16 6.90 3.32
N ASN A 44 4.38 6.37 3.31
CA ASN A 44 5.01 5.78 4.50
C ASN A 44 6.25 6.61 4.81
N LEU A 45 6.33 7.11 6.04
CA LEU A 45 7.51 7.85 6.50
C LEU A 45 8.52 6.88 7.14
N GLN A 46 9.80 7.19 6.95
CA GLN A 46 10.89 6.57 7.71
C GLN A 46 10.73 6.86 9.21
N GLU A 47 11.34 6.03 10.07
CA GLU A 47 11.24 6.18 11.53
C GLU A 47 11.67 7.59 11.98
N TYR A 48 12.79 8.10 11.46
CA TYR A 48 13.29 9.42 11.84
C TYR A 48 12.32 10.57 11.43
N GLN A 49 11.65 10.45 10.28
CA GLN A 49 10.68 11.43 9.79
C GLN A 49 9.44 11.43 10.69
N SER A 50 8.95 10.24 11.03
CA SER A 50 7.84 10.07 11.96
C SER A 50 8.18 10.65 13.34
N LYS A 51 9.37 10.36 13.87
CA LYS A 51 9.83 10.90 15.16
C LYS A 51 9.98 12.42 15.15
N LYS A 52 10.53 13.00 14.08
CA LYS A 52 10.62 14.46 13.94
C LYS A 52 9.24 15.09 13.92
N LEU A 53 8.31 14.51 13.16
CA LEU A 53 6.93 14.98 13.09
C LEU A 53 6.23 14.89 14.46
N MET A 54 6.50 13.84 15.23
CA MET A 54 6.01 13.68 16.60
C MET A 54 6.60 14.73 17.55
N GLU A 55 7.92 14.94 17.52
CA GLU A 55 8.62 15.93 18.36
C GLU A 55 8.12 17.36 18.10
N GLU A 56 7.97 17.74 16.83
CA GLU A 56 7.42 19.05 16.43
C GLU A 56 5.97 19.29 16.91
N ASN A 57 5.27 18.21 17.30
CA ASN A 57 3.93 18.25 17.88
C ASN A 57 3.93 17.95 19.39
N GLY A 58 5.08 18.05 20.05
CA GLY A 58 5.21 17.99 21.51
C GLY A 58 5.14 16.58 22.10
N VAL A 59 5.15 15.54 21.25
CA VAL A 59 5.22 14.14 21.67
C VAL A 59 6.65 13.83 22.08
N ALA A 60 6.82 13.15 23.21
CA ALA A 60 8.11 12.75 23.73
C ALA A 60 8.67 11.57 22.91
N VAL A 61 9.78 11.79 22.22
CA VAL A 61 10.54 10.79 21.49
C VAL A 61 11.98 10.76 22.01
N GLN A 62 12.72 9.69 21.67
CA GLN A 62 14.16 9.61 21.96
C GLN A 62 14.91 10.74 21.26
N ARG A 63 15.93 11.34 21.89
CA ARG A 63 16.82 12.26 21.18
C ARG A 63 17.57 11.50 20.08
N PHE A 64 17.59 12.06 18.87
CA PHE A 64 18.25 11.44 17.73
C PHE A 64 18.85 12.46 16.76
N TYR A 65 19.76 11.96 15.94
CA TYR A 65 20.25 12.61 14.74
C TYR A 65 20.23 11.60 13.59
N VAL A 66 20.31 12.12 12.37
CA VAL A 66 20.41 11.32 11.15
C VAL A 66 21.74 11.66 10.48
N ALA A 67 22.37 10.66 9.86
CA ALA A 67 23.68 10.78 9.26
C ALA A 67 23.76 10.02 7.93
N ASP A 68 24.36 10.65 6.91
CA ASP A 68 24.51 10.07 5.58
C ASP A 68 25.93 9.53 5.29
N THR A 69 26.87 9.83 6.19
CA THR A 69 28.23 9.28 6.21
C THR A 69 28.57 8.68 7.57
N ALA A 70 29.55 7.77 7.58
CA ALA A 70 30.09 7.20 8.81
C ALA A 70 30.72 8.27 9.74
N ALA A 71 31.32 9.31 9.16
CA ALA A 71 31.89 10.43 9.91
C ALA A 71 30.81 11.26 10.60
N GLU A 72 29.71 11.57 9.90
CA GLU A 72 28.55 12.24 10.51
C GLU A 72 27.90 11.38 11.59
N ALA A 73 27.81 10.06 11.40
CA ALA A 73 27.25 9.16 12.40
C ALA A 73 28.10 9.15 13.69
N LEU A 74 29.43 9.19 13.55
CA LEU A 74 30.35 9.33 14.66
C LEU A 74 30.19 10.69 15.38
N ASP A 75 30.07 11.78 14.63
CA ASP A 75 29.87 13.11 15.20
C ASP A 75 28.52 13.24 15.89
N ALA A 76 27.46 12.68 15.30
CA ALA A 76 26.13 12.57 15.91
C ALA A 76 26.17 11.80 17.24
N ALA A 77 26.87 10.66 17.27
CA ALA A 77 27.07 9.86 18.47
C ALA A 77 27.76 10.65 19.59
N LYS A 78 28.79 11.44 19.25
CA LYS A 78 29.48 12.33 20.20
C LYS A 78 28.58 13.48 20.68
N ARG A 79 27.76 14.05 19.80
CA ARG A 79 26.84 15.17 20.12
C ARG A 79 25.68 14.75 21.02
N LEU A 80 25.21 13.50 20.91
CA LEU A 80 24.14 12.99 21.78
C LEU A 80 24.55 12.98 23.26
N ASP A 81 25.83 12.74 23.53
CA ASP A 81 26.39 12.60 24.88
C ASP A 81 25.54 11.67 25.75
N ALA A 82 25.16 10.52 25.17
CA ALA A 82 24.30 9.53 25.80
C ALA A 82 25.11 8.39 26.41
N LYS A 83 24.65 7.86 27.55
CA LYS A 83 25.25 6.70 28.23
C LYS A 83 25.32 5.46 27.33
N GLU A 84 24.33 5.29 26.47
CA GLU A 84 24.22 4.22 25.50
C GLU A 84 23.52 4.77 24.25
N ILE A 85 23.92 4.27 23.09
CA ILE A 85 23.55 4.79 21.77
C ILE A 85 22.98 3.63 20.97
N VAL A 86 21.88 3.88 20.25
CA VAL A 86 21.31 2.96 19.29
C VAL A 86 21.54 3.50 17.87
N LEU A 87 22.15 2.67 17.02
CA LEU A 87 22.28 2.92 15.59
C LEU A 87 21.22 2.09 14.85
N LYS A 88 20.36 2.74 14.07
CA LYS A 88 19.29 2.10 13.31
C LYS A 88 19.39 2.43 11.82
N ALA A 89 19.43 1.41 10.98
CA ALA A 89 19.22 1.58 9.55
C ALA A 89 17.81 2.13 9.27
N GLN A 90 17.72 3.13 8.40
CA GLN A 90 16.43 3.67 7.96
C GLN A 90 16.05 2.96 6.66
N ILE A 91 15.07 2.07 6.75
CA ILE A 91 14.33 1.49 5.62
C ILE A 91 12.86 1.40 6.07
N LEU A 92 11.90 1.47 5.15
CA LEU A 92 10.47 1.41 5.47
C LEU A 92 10.07 0.01 5.95
N ALA A 93 10.75 -1.03 5.45
CA ALA A 93 10.48 -2.40 5.86
C ALA A 93 10.85 -2.67 7.34
N GLY A 94 9.95 -3.34 8.05
CA GLY A 94 10.16 -3.76 9.44
C GLY A 94 11.13 -4.94 9.57
N GLY A 95 11.35 -5.38 10.81
CA GLY A 95 12.22 -6.53 11.12
C GLY A 95 13.73 -6.23 10.99
N ARG A 96 14.12 -4.96 10.95
CA ARG A 96 15.50 -4.47 10.77
C ARG A 96 16.49 -5.13 11.74
N GLY A 97 16.13 -5.30 13.01
CA GLY A 97 17.02 -5.91 14.02
C GLY A 97 17.46 -7.34 13.71
N LYS A 98 16.68 -8.12 12.95
CA LYS A 98 17.00 -9.49 12.53
C LYS A 98 17.50 -9.58 11.08
N GLY A 99 17.63 -8.43 10.40
CA GLY A 99 18.07 -8.38 9.01
C GLY A 99 19.56 -8.68 8.83
N VAL A 100 20.00 -8.81 7.58
CA VAL A 100 21.40 -9.04 7.21
C VAL A 100 21.76 -8.11 6.07
N PHE A 101 22.91 -7.44 6.20
CA PHE A 101 23.50 -6.64 5.14
C PHE A 101 24.34 -7.50 4.19
N ASP A 102 24.39 -7.12 2.92
CA ASP A 102 25.33 -7.67 1.94
C ASP A 102 26.80 -7.35 2.25
N SER A 103 27.08 -6.37 3.12
CA SER A 103 28.40 -6.18 3.76
C SER A 103 28.83 -7.32 4.70
N GLY A 104 27.89 -8.21 5.05
CA GLY A 104 28.08 -9.27 6.04
C GLY A 104 27.70 -8.88 7.48
N LEU A 105 27.34 -7.62 7.74
CA LEU A 105 26.84 -7.17 9.04
C LEU A 105 25.46 -7.81 9.34
N LYS A 106 25.30 -8.36 10.54
CA LYS A 106 24.02 -8.92 11.01
C LYS A 106 23.31 -7.89 11.89
N GLY A 107 22.03 -7.69 11.64
CA GLY A 107 21.16 -6.72 12.32
C GLY A 107 21.29 -5.31 11.77
N GLY A 108 20.15 -4.66 11.55
CA GLY A 108 20.00 -3.23 11.22
C GLY A 108 19.81 -2.33 12.43
N VAL A 109 19.88 -2.88 13.65
CA VAL A 109 19.75 -2.15 14.92
C VAL A 109 20.85 -2.63 15.85
N HIS A 110 21.72 -1.71 16.29
CA HIS A 110 22.87 -2.02 17.15
C HIS A 110 22.95 -1.06 18.32
N LEU A 111 23.29 -1.59 19.50
CA LEU A 111 23.50 -0.83 20.73
C LEU A 111 25.01 -0.77 21.03
N THR A 112 25.48 0.40 21.43
CA THR A 112 26.87 0.59 21.87
C THR A 112 26.98 1.75 22.86
N LYS A 113 27.99 1.69 23.73
CA LYS A 113 28.36 2.79 24.64
C LYS A 113 29.54 3.60 24.12
N ASP A 114 30.20 3.12 23.07
CA ASP A 114 31.35 3.77 22.45
C ASP A 114 30.93 4.44 21.13
N PRO A 115 31.02 5.78 21.03
CA PRO A 115 30.77 6.51 19.80
C PRO A 115 31.62 6.06 18.62
N MET A 116 32.86 5.59 18.84
CA MET A 116 33.73 5.11 17.75
C MET A 116 33.14 3.91 17.03
N VAL A 117 32.51 3.00 17.78
CA VAL A 117 31.82 1.82 17.23
C VAL A 117 30.65 2.23 16.33
N VAL A 118 30.01 3.37 16.58
CA VAL A 118 28.92 3.89 15.73
C VAL A 118 29.42 4.20 14.33
N GLY A 119 30.59 4.83 14.20
CA GLY A 119 31.21 5.11 12.89
C GLY A 119 31.54 3.83 12.12
N ASP A 120 32.14 2.85 12.79
CA ASP A 120 32.51 1.56 12.19
C ASP A 120 31.29 0.75 11.71
N LEU A 121 30.21 0.76 12.50
CA LEU A 121 28.95 0.11 12.13
C LEU A 121 28.26 0.86 10.99
N ALA A 122 28.19 2.19 11.06
CA ALA A 122 27.61 3.01 10.00
C ALA A 122 28.32 2.79 8.65
N HIS A 123 29.65 2.65 8.67
CA HIS A 123 30.43 2.31 7.47
C HIS A 123 30.02 0.97 6.83
N LYS A 124 29.54 0.01 7.63
CA LYS A 124 29.07 -1.31 7.17
C LYS A 124 27.57 -1.34 6.84
N MET A 125 26.83 -0.27 7.14
CA MET A 125 25.41 -0.13 6.82
C MET A 125 25.18 0.74 5.59
N LEU A 126 25.82 1.92 5.55
CA LEU A 126 25.62 2.92 4.51
C LEU A 126 26.16 2.43 3.16
N GLY A 127 25.33 2.51 2.13
CA GLY A 127 25.62 2.05 0.76
C GLY A 127 25.33 0.57 0.51
N PHE A 128 24.97 -0.20 1.54
CA PHE A 128 24.74 -1.65 1.49
C PHE A 128 23.24 -1.99 1.53
N ASN A 129 22.87 -3.17 1.04
CA ASN A 129 21.49 -3.65 1.03
C ASN A 129 21.17 -4.41 2.32
N LEU A 130 20.15 -3.96 3.05
CA LEU A 130 19.60 -4.65 4.22
C LEU A 130 18.44 -5.57 3.79
N SER A 131 18.63 -6.87 3.97
CA SER A 131 17.57 -7.87 3.75
C SER A 131 16.88 -8.22 5.06
N THR A 132 15.54 -8.14 5.09
CA THR A 132 14.70 -8.56 6.23
C THR A 132 13.65 -9.59 5.76
N LYS A 133 12.81 -10.08 6.67
CA LYS A 133 11.66 -10.93 6.28
C LYS A 133 10.61 -10.19 5.45
N GLN A 134 10.62 -8.86 5.48
CA GLN A 134 9.62 -7.99 4.86
C GLN A 134 10.15 -7.26 3.61
N THR A 135 11.43 -7.46 3.24
CA THR A 135 12.01 -6.91 2.02
C THR A 135 11.96 -7.92 0.87
N PRO A 136 12.17 -7.48 -0.39
CA PRO A 136 12.59 -8.37 -1.46
C PRO A 136 13.85 -9.16 -1.10
N LYS A 137 14.13 -10.24 -1.85
CA LYS A 137 15.28 -11.13 -1.60
C LYS A 137 16.62 -10.41 -1.69
N GLU A 138 16.71 -9.43 -2.57
CA GLU A 138 17.86 -8.55 -2.81
C GLU A 138 18.04 -7.47 -1.72
N GLY A 139 17.09 -7.35 -0.80
CA GLY A 139 17.10 -6.35 0.28
C GLY A 139 16.80 -4.94 -0.20
N VAL A 140 16.88 -3.99 0.71
CA VAL A 140 16.69 -2.56 0.44
C VAL A 140 18.00 -1.82 0.73
N LYS A 141 18.40 -0.96 -0.20
CA LYS A 141 19.65 -0.18 -0.06
C LYS A 141 19.51 0.89 1.02
N VAL A 142 20.36 0.84 2.03
CA VAL A 142 20.56 1.97 2.94
C VAL A 142 21.42 2.99 2.21
N LYS A 143 20.85 4.13 1.77
CA LYS A 143 21.58 5.07 0.90
C LYS A 143 22.66 5.86 1.67
N THR A 144 23.49 6.56 0.92
CA THR A 144 24.57 7.44 1.39
C THR A 144 24.77 8.55 0.36
N SER A 145 25.16 9.74 0.82
CA SER A 145 25.40 10.93 -0.01
C SER A 145 26.52 10.74 -1.05
N LEU A 146 27.39 9.73 -0.86
CA LEU A 146 28.55 9.49 -1.72
C LEU A 146 28.24 8.76 -3.05
N LEU A 147 27.00 8.28 -3.27
CA LEU A 147 26.69 7.36 -4.38
C LEU A 147 25.64 7.85 -5.40
N THR A 148 25.15 9.09 -5.35
CA THR A 148 24.11 9.54 -6.30
C THR A 148 24.35 10.96 -6.84
N SER A 149 24.28 11.10 -8.17
CA SER A 149 24.29 12.36 -8.93
C SER A 149 22.88 12.96 -9.15
N ASP A 150 21.89 12.49 -8.40
CA ASP A 150 20.47 12.87 -8.47
C ASP A 150 20.02 13.40 -7.09
N PRO A 151 18.94 14.21 -7.00
CA PRO A 151 18.70 15.12 -5.87
C PRO A 151 18.73 14.43 -4.49
N PRO A 152 19.05 15.17 -3.41
CA PRO A 152 19.24 14.62 -2.07
C PRO A 152 18.04 13.73 -1.71
N CYS A 153 18.29 12.43 -1.61
CA CYS A 153 17.31 11.42 -1.23
C CYS A 153 17.66 10.93 0.17
N ASP A 154 16.73 11.12 1.10
CA ASP A 154 16.94 10.88 2.53
C ASP A 154 16.82 9.39 2.91
N VAL A 155 17.83 8.59 2.62
CA VAL A 155 17.98 7.28 3.30
C VAL A 155 19.36 7.23 3.91
N GLN A 156 19.38 7.01 5.22
CA GLN A 156 20.50 7.31 6.10
C GLN A 156 20.51 6.30 7.27
N VAL A 157 21.43 6.49 8.21
CA VAL A 157 21.35 5.84 9.52
C VAL A 157 20.85 6.84 10.55
N MET A 158 20.02 6.37 11.48
CA MET A 158 19.61 7.15 12.65
C MET A 158 20.50 6.76 13.83
N VAL A 159 21.08 7.76 14.48
CA VAL A 159 21.83 7.64 15.72
C VAL A 159 20.96 8.24 16.82
N ALA A 160 20.49 7.44 17.75
CA ALA A 160 19.63 7.89 18.83
C ALA A 160 20.18 7.48 20.20
N GLU A 161 19.76 8.18 21.25
CA GLU A 161 20.01 7.70 22.60
C GLU A 161 19.25 6.39 22.85
N ALA A 162 19.94 5.41 23.43
CA ALA A 162 19.29 4.20 23.91
C ALA A 162 18.73 4.49 25.30
N LEU A 163 17.40 4.46 25.39
CA LEU A 163 16.70 4.61 26.66
C LEU A 163 16.37 3.22 27.18
N ASP A 164 16.69 2.98 28.46
CA ASP A 164 16.26 1.77 29.15
C ASP A 164 14.72 1.75 29.22
N ILE A 165 14.12 0.58 29.01
CA ILE A 165 12.67 0.43 29.01
C ILE A 165 12.27 -0.43 30.20
N THR A 166 11.56 0.17 31.14
CA THR A 166 10.98 -0.55 32.29
C THR A 166 9.74 -1.31 31.86
N ARG A 167 8.99 -0.74 30.91
CA ARG A 167 7.71 -1.29 30.46
C ARG A 167 7.40 -0.87 29.03
N GLU A 168 6.93 -1.82 28.23
CA GLU A 168 6.54 -1.63 26.83
C GLU A 168 5.04 -1.85 26.69
N THR A 169 4.35 -0.89 26.06
CA THR A 169 2.93 -1.01 25.71
C THR A 169 2.73 -0.72 24.23
N TYR A 170 1.59 -1.13 23.70
CA TYR A 170 1.14 -0.81 22.36
C TYR A 170 0.08 0.29 22.41
N PHE A 171 0.19 1.30 21.54
CA PHE A 171 -0.84 2.30 21.38
C PHE A 171 -1.00 2.69 19.91
N ALA A 172 -2.23 2.79 19.44
CA ALA A 172 -2.55 3.30 18.11
C ALA A 172 -3.83 4.14 18.09
N ILE A 173 -3.92 5.02 17.11
CA ILE A 173 -5.12 5.79 16.76
C ILE A 173 -5.38 5.54 15.28
N LEU A 174 -6.60 5.15 14.93
CA LEU A 174 -7.00 4.96 13.53
C LEU A 174 -8.45 5.39 13.29
N MET A 175 -8.80 5.64 12.02
CA MET A 175 -10.20 5.82 11.63
C MET A 175 -10.91 4.46 11.54
N ASP A 176 -11.78 4.16 12.50
CA ASP A 176 -12.56 2.94 12.48
C ASP A 176 -13.83 3.09 11.63
N ARG A 177 -14.00 2.15 10.70
CA ARG A 177 -15.14 2.14 9.77
C ARG A 177 -16.44 1.69 10.42
N ALA A 178 -16.37 0.87 11.48
CA ALA A 178 -17.58 0.42 12.17
C ALA A 178 -18.16 1.53 13.07
N CYS A 179 -17.29 2.28 13.74
CA CYS A 179 -17.66 3.41 14.59
C CYS A 179 -17.86 4.74 13.82
N ASN A 180 -17.45 4.82 12.55
CA ASN A 180 -17.49 6.05 11.74
C ASN A 180 -16.70 7.22 12.35
N GLY A 181 -15.54 6.93 12.96
CA GLY A 181 -14.72 7.95 13.61
C GLY A 181 -13.39 7.41 14.14
N PRO A 182 -12.58 8.28 14.75
CA PRO A 182 -11.31 7.88 15.35
C PRO A 182 -11.53 6.94 16.54
N VAL A 183 -10.66 5.94 16.66
CA VAL A 183 -10.63 5.01 17.80
C VAL A 183 -9.20 4.89 18.30
N MET A 184 -9.01 5.02 19.61
CA MET A 184 -7.77 4.63 20.27
C MET A 184 -7.81 3.13 20.51
N VAL A 185 -6.73 2.45 20.15
CA VAL A 185 -6.51 1.03 20.42
C VAL A 185 -5.24 0.90 21.24
N GLY A 186 -5.30 0.20 22.36
CA GLY A 186 -4.16 0.04 23.25
C GLY A 186 -4.07 -1.36 23.82
N SER A 187 -2.85 -1.82 24.09
CA SER A 187 -2.58 -3.06 24.83
C SER A 187 -1.40 -2.89 25.79
N PRO A 188 -1.48 -3.41 27.03
CA PRO A 188 -0.34 -3.45 27.94
C PRO A 188 0.77 -4.39 27.44
N GLN A 189 0.52 -5.21 26.42
CA GLN A 189 1.49 -6.09 25.78
C GLN A 189 2.11 -5.38 24.56
N GLY A 190 3.11 -4.54 24.79
CA GLY A 190 3.89 -3.88 23.73
C GLY A 190 5.06 -4.72 23.20
N GLY A 191 5.75 -4.22 22.18
CA GLY A 191 6.95 -4.86 21.61
C GLY A 191 6.67 -6.09 20.74
N VAL A 192 5.40 -6.42 20.52
CA VAL A 192 4.92 -7.55 19.71
C VAL A 192 3.93 -7.08 18.66
N ASP A 193 3.62 -7.97 17.71
CA ASP A 193 2.62 -7.73 16.66
C ASP A 193 1.22 -7.66 17.29
N ILE A 194 0.45 -6.59 17.02
CA ILE A 194 -0.84 -6.39 17.69
C ILE A 194 -1.89 -7.40 17.21
N GLU A 195 -1.75 -7.88 15.99
CA GLU A 195 -2.57 -8.93 15.39
C GLU A 195 -2.40 -10.26 16.13
N GLU A 196 -1.19 -10.57 16.59
CA GLU A 196 -0.90 -11.75 17.41
C GLU A 196 -1.58 -11.64 18.78
N VAL A 197 -1.53 -10.47 19.41
CA VAL A 197 -2.26 -10.19 20.66
C VAL A 197 -3.77 -10.30 20.43
N ALA A 198 -4.29 -9.77 19.32
CA ALA A 198 -5.71 -9.85 19.00
C ALA A 198 -6.21 -11.28 18.81
N ALA A 199 -5.36 -12.17 18.29
CA ALA A 199 -5.68 -13.58 18.10
C ALA A 199 -5.53 -14.41 19.39
N SER A 200 -4.52 -14.12 20.20
CA SER A 200 -4.13 -14.95 21.35
C SER A 200 -4.71 -14.48 22.68
N THR A 201 -4.74 -13.17 22.91
CA THR A 201 -5.16 -12.51 24.16
C THR A 201 -6.03 -11.27 23.88
N PRO A 202 -7.18 -11.43 23.19
CA PRO A 202 -8.04 -10.31 22.79
C PRO A 202 -8.53 -9.44 23.96
N GLU A 203 -8.60 -10.00 25.16
CA GLU A 203 -8.96 -9.30 26.40
C GLU A 203 -7.94 -8.23 26.83
N LEU A 204 -6.71 -8.27 26.29
CA LEU A 204 -5.69 -7.26 26.51
C LEU A 204 -5.78 -6.10 25.52
N ILE A 205 -6.73 -6.14 24.57
CA ILE A 205 -6.95 -5.03 23.63
C ILE A 205 -8.08 -4.14 24.13
N PHE A 206 -7.72 -2.93 24.50
CA PHE A 206 -8.64 -1.89 24.93
C PHE A 206 -8.92 -0.93 23.79
N LYS A 207 -10.17 -0.49 23.67
CA LYS A 207 -10.62 0.44 22.65
C LYS A 207 -11.43 1.58 23.27
N GLU A 208 -11.15 2.80 22.84
CA GLU A 208 -11.92 3.99 23.21
C GLU A 208 -12.32 4.73 21.93
N VAL A 209 -13.62 4.89 21.69
CA VAL A 209 -14.15 5.62 20.54
C VAL A 209 -14.12 7.10 20.83
N ILE A 210 -13.63 7.89 19.88
CA ILE A 210 -13.48 9.34 20.04
C ILE A 210 -14.52 10.03 19.14
N ASP A 211 -15.26 10.99 19.71
CA ASP A 211 -16.06 11.90 18.90
C ASP A 211 -15.14 12.89 18.18
N ILE A 212 -15.26 12.97 16.86
CA ILE A 212 -14.35 13.78 16.03
C ILE A 212 -14.53 15.30 16.21
N PHE A 213 -15.68 15.74 16.73
CA PHE A 213 -15.95 17.15 16.99
C PHE A 213 -15.52 17.57 18.40
N GLU A 214 -15.72 16.70 19.39
CA GLU A 214 -15.33 16.96 20.78
C GLU A 214 -13.84 16.70 21.02
N GLY A 215 -13.25 15.74 20.29
CA GLY A 215 -11.87 15.30 20.47
C GLY A 215 -11.68 14.39 21.69
N VAL A 216 -10.42 14.02 21.97
CA VAL A 216 -10.08 13.16 23.11
C VAL A 216 -10.31 13.89 24.43
N GLN A 217 -11.20 13.34 25.25
CA GLN A 217 -11.45 13.84 26.60
C GLN A 217 -10.41 13.32 27.60
N ASP A 218 -10.19 14.08 28.68
CA ASP A 218 -9.19 13.74 29.71
C ASP A 218 -9.47 12.38 30.37
N ASP A 219 -10.75 12.06 30.60
CA ASP A 219 -11.17 10.79 31.18
C ASP A 219 -10.91 9.61 30.23
N GLN A 220 -11.10 9.78 28.92
CA GLN A 220 -10.76 8.77 27.91
C GLN A 220 -9.26 8.50 27.87
N ALA A 221 -8.44 9.56 27.85
CA ALA A 221 -6.99 9.45 27.84
C ALA A 221 -6.46 8.78 29.12
N LEU A 222 -7.00 9.16 30.29
CA LEU A 222 -6.64 8.55 31.57
C LEU A 222 -7.08 7.08 31.64
N ARG A 223 -8.29 6.73 31.20
CA ARG A 223 -8.72 5.33 31.15
C ARG A 223 -7.81 4.48 30.26
N MET A 224 -7.45 4.99 29.08
CA MET A 224 -6.52 4.29 28.20
C MET A 224 -5.15 4.12 28.87
N ALA A 225 -4.59 5.17 29.47
CA ALA A 225 -3.32 5.08 30.20
C ALA A 225 -3.38 4.05 31.35
N SER A 226 -4.49 4.02 32.10
CA SER A 226 -4.72 3.04 33.17
C SER A 226 -4.79 1.60 32.65
N ASN A 227 -5.54 1.38 31.55
CA ASN A 227 -5.68 0.08 30.89
C ASN A 227 -4.35 -0.43 30.32
N LEU A 228 -3.55 0.50 29.79
CA LEU A 228 -2.19 0.21 29.37
C LEU A 228 -1.27 -0.11 30.55
N GLY A 229 -1.66 0.17 31.78
CA GLY A 229 -0.93 -0.20 33.01
C GLY A 229 -0.04 0.90 33.58
N PHE A 230 -0.13 2.14 33.09
CA PHE A 230 0.61 3.29 33.64
C PHE A 230 0.04 3.65 35.01
N LYS A 231 0.90 4.05 35.96
CA LYS A 231 0.50 4.31 37.35
C LYS A 231 1.05 5.64 37.87
N GLY A 232 0.30 6.24 38.80
CA GLY A 232 0.74 7.43 39.53
C GLY A 232 1.03 8.61 38.59
N PRO A 233 2.18 9.30 38.73
CA PRO A 233 2.53 10.41 37.84
C PRO A 233 2.64 10.02 36.36
N LEU A 234 3.02 8.77 36.06
CA LEU A 234 3.18 8.28 34.68
C LEU A 234 1.85 8.11 33.96
N GLU A 235 0.76 7.83 34.68
CA GLU A 235 -0.58 7.75 34.09
C GLU A 235 -0.99 9.08 33.47
N ARG A 236 -0.72 10.19 34.17
CA ARG A 236 -1.00 11.54 33.65
C ARG A 236 -0.07 11.92 32.50
N GLN A 237 1.21 11.52 32.57
CA GLN A 237 2.14 11.74 31.45
C GLN A 237 1.70 10.97 30.21
N ALA A 238 1.29 9.71 30.36
CA ALA A 238 0.80 8.90 29.24
C ALA A 238 -0.50 9.47 28.66
N ALA A 239 -1.44 9.92 29.50
CA ALA A 239 -2.64 10.59 29.03
C ALA A 239 -2.34 11.88 28.23
N ASP A 240 -1.37 12.68 28.67
CA ASP A 240 -0.89 13.85 27.92
C ASP A 240 -0.28 13.47 26.56
N GLN A 241 0.56 12.42 26.53
CA GLN A 241 1.12 11.90 25.28
C GLN A 241 0.03 11.39 24.33
N ILE A 242 -0.96 10.66 24.83
CA ILE A 242 -2.11 10.17 24.05
C ILE A 242 -2.86 11.32 23.38
N LYS A 243 -3.14 12.40 24.12
CA LYS A 243 -3.81 13.58 23.57
C LYS A 243 -2.99 14.26 22.48
N LYS A 244 -1.69 14.41 22.68
CA LYS A 244 -0.76 14.97 21.67
C LYS A 244 -0.67 14.11 20.41
N LEU A 245 -0.68 12.78 20.57
CA LEU A 245 -0.73 11.84 19.45
C LEU A 245 -2.04 11.96 18.66
N TYR A 246 -3.17 12.20 19.35
CA TYR A 246 -4.44 12.47 18.69
C TYR A 246 -4.44 13.81 17.93
N ASP A 247 -3.93 14.87 18.55
CA ASP A 247 -3.79 16.17 17.89
C ASP A 247 -2.89 16.08 16.65
N LEU A 248 -1.79 15.33 16.74
CA LEU A 248 -0.94 15.00 15.61
C LEU A 248 -1.72 14.26 14.52
N PHE A 249 -2.42 13.17 14.88
CA PHE A 249 -3.20 12.34 13.98
C PHE A 249 -4.17 13.17 13.14
N LEU A 250 -4.90 14.10 13.76
CA LEU A 250 -5.81 15.01 13.05
C LEU A 250 -5.04 16.03 12.20
N LYS A 251 -3.99 16.65 12.76
CA LYS A 251 -3.27 17.76 12.12
C LYS A 251 -2.62 17.35 10.81
N VAL A 252 -2.13 16.12 10.70
CA VAL A 252 -1.39 15.62 9.53
C VAL A 252 -2.24 14.76 8.60
N ASP A 253 -3.56 14.68 8.85
CA ASP A 253 -4.49 13.83 8.12
C ASP A 253 -4.02 12.36 8.07
N ALA A 254 -3.65 11.82 9.24
CA ALA A 254 -3.26 10.43 9.35
C ALA A 254 -4.47 9.50 9.23
N THR A 255 -4.29 8.35 8.58
CA THR A 255 -5.25 7.24 8.64
C THR A 255 -4.97 6.34 9.84
N GLN A 256 -3.71 6.26 10.27
CA GLN A 256 -3.26 5.55 11.45
C GLN A 256 -1.99 6.19 12.01
N VAL A 257 -1.94 6.35 13.34
CA VAL A 257 -0.70 6.58 14.10
C VAL A 257 -0.54 5.38 15.02
N GLU A 258 0.57 4.67 14.90
CA GLU A 258 0.91 3.51 15.73
C GLU A 258 2.23 3.78 16.45
N VAL A 259 2.25 3.54 17.75
CA VAL A 259 3.43 3.66 18.62
C VAL A 259 3.66 2.31 19.29
N ASN A 260 4.75 1.65 18.90
CA ASN A 260 5.08 0.32 19.39
C ASN A 260 6.61 0.14 19.55
N PRO A 261 7.17 0.35 20.76
CA PRO A 261 6.47 0.55 22.03
C PRO A 261 6.23 2.02 22.40
N LEU A 262 5.08 2.28 23.03
CA LEU A 262 4.88 3.41 23.96
C LEU A 262 5.30 2.90 25.34
N GLY A 263 6.34 3.48 25.94
CA GLY A 263 6.95 2.86 27.12
C GLY A 263 7.34 3.81 28.23
N GLU A 264 7.79 3.22 29.33
CA GLU A 264 8.26 3.91 30.53
C GLU A 264 9.76 3.72 30.69
N THR A 265 10.50 4.80 30.97
CA THR A 265 11.92 4.72 31.33
C THR A 265 12.10 4.57 32.85
N PRO A 266 13.23 4.01 33.34
CA PRO A 266 13.55 3.97 34.77
C PRO A 266 13.56 5.34 35.45
N GLU A 267 13.81 6.41 34.69
CA GLU A 267 13.82 7.80 35.16
C GLU A 267 12.40 8.37 35.36
N GLY A 268 11.35 7.59 35.09
CA GLY A 268 9.97 8.01 35.28
C GLY A 268 9.45 8.92 34.17
N GLN A 269 9.83 8.63 32.92
CA GLN A 269 9.34 9.31 31.73
C GLN A 269 8.52 8.37 30.84
N VAL A 270 7.49 8.91 30.18
CA VAL A 270 6.74 8.21 29.13
C VAL A 270 7.26 8.66 27.77
N VAL A 271 7.68 7.71 26.94
CA VAL A 271 8.36 7.98 25.66
C VAL A 271 7.78 7.11 24.55
N CYS A 272 7.65 7.69 23.36
CA CYS A 272 7.36 6.96 22.12
C CYS A 272 8.67 6.46 21.50
N PHE A 273 8.97 5.17 21.65
CA PHE A 273 10.27 4.60 21.26
C PHE A 273 10.37 4.30 19.77
N ASP A 274 9.27 3.85 19.18
CA ASP A 274 9.14 3.63 17.74
C ASP A 274 7.70 3.94 17.32
N ALA A 275 7.55 4.45 16.11
CA ALA A 275 6.24 4.84 15.60
C ALA A 275 6.17 4.70 14.08
N LYS A 276 4.98 4.33 13.63
CA LYS A 276 4.60 4.25 12.23
C LYS A 276 3.36 5.11 12.00
N ILE A 277 3.42 5.98 11.00
CA ILE A 277 2.29 6.86 10.64
C ILE A 277 1.92 6.59 9.19
N ASN A 278 0.65 6.30 8.96
CA ASN A 278 0.04 6.17 7.64
C ASN A 278 -0.84 7.41 7.40
N PHE A 279 -0.87 7.90 6.16
CA PHE A 279 -1.55 9.15 5.79
C PHE A 279 -2.74 8.92 4.86
N ASP A 280 -3.66 9.88 4.80
CA ASP A 280 -4.71 9.92 3.77
C ASP A 280 -4.19 10.61 2.51
N ASP A 281 -4.01 9.86 1.43
CA ASP A 281 -3.55 10.36 0.15
C ASP A 281 -4.50 11.43 -0.43
N ASN A 282 -5.78 11.38 -0.07
CA ASN A 282 -6.73 12.39 -0.50
C ASN A 282 -6.48 13.76 0.15
N ALA A 283 -5.68 13.83 1.21
CA ALA A 283 -5.30 15.06 1.89
C ALA A 283 -4.00 15.69 1.35
N GLU A 284 -3.32 15.09 0.37
CA GLU A 284 -2.06 15.59 -0.22
C GLU A 284 -2.13 17.09 -0.56
N PHE A 285 -3.27 17.53 -1.13
CA PHE A 285 -3.46 18.92 -1.56
C PHE A 285 -3.28 19.96 -0.42
N ARG A 286 -3.52 19.55 0.83
CA ARG A 286 -3.35 20.38 2.03
C ARG A 286 -2.18 19.96 2.92
N GLN A 287 -1.59 18.77 2.70
CA GLN A 287 -0.47 18.22 3.46
C GLN A 287 0.86 18.24 2.68
N LYS A 288 1.11 19.29 1.88
CA LYS A 288 2.29 19.36 0.99
C LYS A 288 3.64 19.13 1.68
N ALA A 289 3.80 19.59 2.92
CA ALA A 289 5.05 19.41 3.67
C ALA A 289 5.28 17.94 4.05
N VAL A 290 4.21 17.23 4.40
CA VAL A 290 4.25 15.81 4.74
C VAL A 290 4.54 14.96 3.50
N PHE A 291 3.83 15.22 2.40
CA PHE A 291 4.04 14.50 1.14
C PHE A 291 5.36 14.85 0.43
N ALA A 292 6.02 15.96 0.80
CA ALA A 292 7.37 16.26 0.34
C ALA A 292 8.43 15.33 0.97
N MET A 293 8.10 14.63 2.06
CA MET A 293 8.99 13.65 2.71
C MET A 293 8.87 12.24 2.12
N ASP A 294 8.00 12.04 1.13
CA ASP A 294 7.75 10.72 0.51
C ASP A 294 9.01 10.16 -0.15
N ASP A 295 9.46 8.99 0.31
CA ASP A 295 10.57 8.28 -0.30
C ASP A 295 10.07 7.16 -1.22
N MET A 296 10.05 7.47 -2.52
CA MET A 296 9.61 6.55 -3.57
C MET A 296 10.68 5.54 -3.98
N SER A 297 11.86 5.51 -3.34
CA SER A 297 12.95 4.62 -3.75
C SER A 297 12.74 3.15 -3.41
N GLU A 298 11.95 2.86 -2.37
CA GLU A 298 11.57 1.50 -2.00
C GLU A 298 10.31 1.02 -2.74
N SER A 299 9.64 1.92 -3.47
CA SER A 299 8.47 1.56 -4.29
C SER A 299 8.89 0.72 -5.49
N ASP A 300 8.03 -0.23 -5.87
CA ASP A 300 8.21 -0.98 -7.12
C ASP A 300 8.26 0.02 -8.30
N PRO A 301 9.29 -0.06 -9.19
CA PRO A 301 9.45 0.89 -10.30
C PRO A 301 8.27 0.91 -11.28
N THR A 302 7.66 -0.24 -11.52
CA THR A 302 6.48 -0.42 -12.38
C THR A 302 5.31 0.32 -11.78
N GLU A 303 5.14 0.12 -10.49
CA GLU A 303 4.20 0.80 -9.64
C GLU A 303 4.40 2.33 -9.72
N SER A 304 5.61 2.84 -9.54
CA SER A 304 5.92 4.27 -9.63
C SER A 304 5.69 4.86 -11.02
N GLU A 305 5.97 4.10 -12.08
CA GLU A 305 5.67 4.52 -13.45
C GLU A 305 4.15 4.58 -13.71
N ALA A 306 3.38 3.60 -13.23
CA ALA A 306 1.92 3.60 -13.33
C ALA A 306 1.30 4.85 -12.69
N ALA A 307 1.78 5.24 -11.51
CA ALA A 307 1.26 6.38 -10.76
C ALA A 307 1.37 7.71 -11.53
N LYS A 308 2.37 7.88 -12.41
CA LYS A 308 2.53 9.08 -13.28
C LYS A 308 1.37 9.26 -14.25
N TRP A 309 0.63 8.19 -14.53
CA TRP A 309 -0.46 8.14 -15.50
C TRP A 309 -1.83 7.95 -14.84
N ASP A 310 -1.92 8.18 -13.52
CA ASP A 310 -3.10 7.92 -12.69
C ASP A 310 -3.59 6.47 -12.82
N LEU A 311 -2.66 5.53 -12.98
CA LEU A 311 -2.92 4.10 -13.04
C LEU A 311 -2.66 3.46 -11.68
N LYS A 312 -3.63 2.70 -11.17
CA LYS A 312 -3.49 1.98 -9.90
C LYS A 312 -2.99 0.58 -10.16
N TYR A 313 -1.68 0.42 -10.20
CA TYR A 313 -1.00 -0.85 -10.42
C TYR A 313 -0.53 -1.44 -9.08
N ILE A 314 -0.65 -2.76 -8.92
CA ILE A 314 -0.03 -3.55 -7.85
C ILE A 314 0.50 -4.84 -8.49
N GLY A 315 1.78 -5.13 -8.30
CA GLY A 315 2.40 -6.37 -8.81
C GLY A 315 1.99 -7.59 -7.99
N LEU A 316 1.77 -8.73 -8.67
CA LEU A 316 1.43 -10.03 -8.04
C LEU A 316 2.34 -11.14 -8.58
N ASP A 317 2.36 -12.29 -7.88
CA ASP A 317 3.17 -13.42 -8.31
C ASP A 317 2.49 -14.33 -9.34
N GLY A 318 2.17 -13.78 -10.51
CA GLY A 318 1.53 -14.51 -11.61
C GLY A 318 2.11 -14.22 -12.99
N ASN A 319 1.48 -14.77 -14.02
CA ASN A 319 1.93 -14.70 -15.42
C ASN A 319 0.84 -14.24 -16.41
N ILE A 320 -0.39 -14.02 -15.94
CA ILE A 320 -1.48 -13.43 -16.71
C ILE A 320 -1.68 -12.00 -16.23
N ALA A 321 -1.19 -11.05 -16.99
CA ALA A 321 -1.38 -9.65 -16.68
C ALA A 321 -2.79 -9.20 -17.05
N CYS A 322 -3.35 -8.26 -16.29
CA CYS A 322 -4.68 -7.73 -16.58
C CYS A 322 -4.77 -6.23 -16.36
N PHE A 323 -5.68 -5.57 -17.07
CA PHE A 323 -6.14 -4.23 -16.71
C PHE A 323 -7.62 -4.06 -16.95
N VAL A 324 -8.24 -3.20 -16.14
CA VAL A 324 -9.70 -3.10 -16.03
C VAL A 324 -10.12 -1.67 -15.73
N ASN A 325 -11.33 -1.29 -16.15
CA ASN A 325 -11.92 0.02 -15.84
C ASN A 325 -12.77 0.01 -14.56
N GLY A 326 -12.11 -0.02 -13.40
CA GLY A 326 -12.73 0.12 -12.08
C GLY A 326 -12.19 -0.91 -11.08
N ALA A 327 -11.80 -0.44 -9.89
CA ALA A 327 -11.18 -1.27 -8.85
C ALA A 327 -11.95 -2.56 -8.49
N GLY A 328 -13.28 -2.48 -8.33
CA GLY A 328 -14.07 -3.67 -7.99
C GLY A 328 -14.06 -4.74 -9.08
N LEU A 329 -14.08 -4.33 -10.36
CA LEU A 329 -14.00 -5.24 -11.49
C LEU A 329 -12.56 -5.75 -11.69
N ALA A 330 -11.55 -4.93 -11.37
CA ALA A 330 -10.15 -5.34 -11.39
C ALA A 330 -9.89 -6.49 -10.39
N MET A 331 -10.37 -6.37 -9.14
CA MET A 331 -10.28 -7.45 -8.15
C MET A 331 -11.01 -8.71 -8.63
N ALA A 332 -12.28 -8.58 -9.06
CA ALA A 332 -13.05 -9.71 -9.57
C ALA A 332 -12.40 -10.37 -10.82
N THR A 333 -11.63 -9.60 -11.60
CA THR A 333 -10.88 -10.12 -12.74
C THR A 333 -9.65 -10.92 -12.29
N CYS A 334 -8.93 -10.47 -11.26
CA CYS A 334 -7.88 -11.30 -10.64
C CYS A 334 -8.47 -12.60 -10.10
N ASP A 335 -9.60 -12.52 -9.38
CA ASP A 335 -10.26 -13.67 -8.76
C ASP A 335 -10.75 -14.68 -9.80
N ILE A 336 -11.36 -14.23 -10.91
CA ILE A 336 -11.86 -15.14 -11.95
C ILE A 336 -10.70 -15.79 -12.72
N ILE A 337 -9.56 -15.11 -12.88
CA ILE A 337 -8.35 -15.72 -13.45
C ILE A 337 -7.85 -16.86 -12.54
N ASP A 338 -7.75 -16.61 -11.24
CA ASP A 338 -7.32 -17.59 -10.25
C ASP A 338 -8.29 -18.78 -10.13
N LEU A 339 -9.59 -18.49 -10.10
CA LEU A 339 -10.66 -19.49 -10.06
C LEU A 339 -10.61 -20.47 -11.23
N HIS A 340 -10.14 -20.03 -12.40
CA HIS A 340 -9.96 -20.84 -13.59
C HIS A 340 -8.53 -21.40 -13.75
N GLY A 341 -7.74 -21.40 -12.68
CA GLY A 341 -6.40 -22.01 -12.63
C GLY A 341 -5.29 -21.18 -13.27
N GLY A 342 -5.58 -19.94 -13.67
CA GLY A 342 -4.59 -18.95 -14.05
C GLY A 342 -3.91 -18.33 -12.84
N LYS A 343 -2.83 -17.56 -13.05
CA LYS A 343 -2.20 -16.78 -11.99
C LYS A 343 -2.20 -15.30 -12.36
N PRO A 344 -3.02 -14.45 -11.72
CA PRO A 344 -3.02 -13.02 -12.01
C PRO A 344 -1.64 -12.43 -11.67
N ALA A 345 -1.04 -11.75 -12.64
CA ALA A 345 0.30 -11.19 -12.52
C ALA A 345 0.31 -9.79 -11.90
N ASN A 346 -0.83 -9.11 -11.94
CA ASN A 346 -0.99 -7.78 -11.40
C ASN A 346 -2.46 -7.45 -11.16
N PHE A 347 -2.70 -6.45 -10.32
CA PHE A 347 -3.91 -5.65 -10.29
C PHE A 347 -3.64 -4.35 -11.06
N LEU A 348 -4.53 -3.94 -11.97
CA LEU A 348 -4.43 -2.63 -12.64
C LEU A 348 -5.80 -2.02 -12.92
N ASP A 349 -6.11 -0.96 -12.18
CA ASP A 349 -7.32 -0.15 -12.35
C ASP A 349 -7.01 1.14 -13.14
N LEU A 350 -7.68 1.29 -14.29
CA LEU A 350 -7.64 2.48 -15.15
C LEU A 350 -8.62 3.58 -14.70
N GLY A 351 -9.49 3.28 -13.75
CA GLY A 351 -10.61 4.11 -13.30
C GLY A 351 -11.83 4.04 -14.22
N GLY A 352 -12.98 4.53 -13.74
CA GLY A 352 -14.23 4.52 -14.51
C GLY A 352 -14.27 5.49 -15.72
N GLY A 353 -13.33 6.42 -15.77
CA GLY A 353 -13.20 7.47 -16.78
C GLY A 353 -12.05 7.25 -17.76
N VAL A 354 -11.85 6.01 -18.23
CA VAL A 354 -10.70 5.61 -19.06
C VAL A 354 -10.46 6.55 -20.24
N GLN A 355 -9.22 7.02 -20.33
CA GLN A 355 -8.70 7.82 -21.44
C GLN A 355 -7.77 6.99 -22.33
N GLU A 356 -7.67 7.39 -23.61
CA GLU A 356 -6.74 6.82 -24.61
C GLU A 356 -5.33 6.61 -24.07
N ARG A 357 -4.76 7.68 -23.51
CA ARG A 357 -3.39 7.70 -23.04
C ARG A 357 -3.15 6.73 -21.88
N GLN A 358 -4.13 6.58 -20.99
CA GLN A 358 -4.04 5.64 -19.87
C GLN A 358 -3.99 4.19 -20.36
N VAL A 359 -4.74 3.86 -21.42
CA VAL A 359 -4.68 2.52 -22.01
C VAL A 359 -3.35 2.28 -22.72
N TYR A 360 -2.84 3.26 -23.45
CA TYR A 360 -1.53 3.16 -24.10
C TYR A 360 -0.41 2.89 -23.08
N GLU A 361 -0.34 3.68 -22.00
CA GLU A 361 0.69 3.52 -20.97
C GLU A 361 0.49 2.23 -20.17
N ALA A 362 -0.74 1.78 -19.94
CA ALA A 362 -1.01 0.46 -19.35
C ALA A 362 -0.44 -0.68 -20.22
N PHE A 363 -0.67 -0.65 -21.53
CA PHE A 363 -0.07 -1.64 -22.43
C PHE A 363 1.45 -1.60 -22.42
N LYS A 364 2.04 -0.42 -22.54
CA LYS A 364 3.50 -0.23 -22.52
C LYS A 364 4.10 -0.76 -21.22
N LEU A 365 3.46 -0.49 -20.09
CA LEU A 365 3.89 -0.95 -18.78
C LEU A 365 3.83 -2.47 -18.66
N LEU A 366 2.72 -3.11 -19.06
CA LEU A 366 2.59 -4.56 -18.93
C LEU A 366 3.46 -5.32 -19.94
N THR A 367 3.60 -4.81 -21.17
CA THR A 367 4.41 -5.46 -22.21
C THR A 367 5.90 -5.38 -21.96
N ALA A 368 6.34 -4.48 -21.07
CA ALA A 368 7.73 -4.36 -20.65
C ALA A 368 8.18 -5.51 -19.73
N ASP A 369 7.25 -6.18 -19.03
CA ASP A 369 7.58 -7.27 -18.11
C ASP A 369 7.62 -8.63 -18.86
N PRO A 370 8.80 -9.27 -19.00
CA PRO A 370 8.94 -10.55 -19.70
C PRO A 370 8.29 -11.73 -18.98
N LYS A 371 7.89 -11.56 -17.70
CA LYS A 371 7.17 -12.56 -16.91
C LYS A 371 5.81 -12.86 -17.52
N TYR A 372 5.16 -11.87 -18.15
CA TYR A 372 3.79 -12.00 -18.62
C TYR A 372 3.73 -12.80 -19.91
N LYS A 373 2.88 -13.84 -19.90
CA LYS A 373 2.67 -14.73 -21.05
C LYS A 373 1.37 -14.44 -21.77
N CYS A 374 0.43 -13.81 -21.07
CA CYS A 374 -0.87 -13.43 -21.60
C CYS A 374 -1.31 -12.11 -20.96
N LEU A 375 -2.07 -11.33 -21.72
CA LEU A 375 -2.73 -10.11 -21.28
C LEU A 375 -4.25 -10.31 -21.34
N PHE A 376 -4.96 -10.06 -20.24
CA PHE A 376 -6.40 -10.12 -20.15
C PHE A 376 -7.00 -8.74 -19.86
N HIS A 377 -7.86 -8.25 -20.75
CA HIS A 377 -8.46 -6.92 -20.64
C HIS A 377 -9.96 -7.03 -20.45
N ASN A 378 -10.49 -6.49 -19.37
CA ASN A 378 -11.92 -6.54 -19.08
C ASN A 378 -12.51 -5.13 -19.05
N TYR A 379 -13.48 -4.86 -19.91
CA TYR A 379 -14.16 -3.58 -19.97
C TYR A 379 -15.67 -3.68 -19.92
N VAL A 380 -16.26 -2.90 -19.03
CA VAL A 380 -17.72 -2.77 -18.91
C VAL A 380 -18.16 -1.35 -19.26
N ARG A 381 -19.29 -1.24 -19.99
CA ARG A 381 -19.89 0.00 -20.52
C ARG A 381 -18.97 0.77 -21.47
N MET A 382 -18.27 0.03 -22.33
CA MET A 382 -17.35 0.61 -23.31
C MET A 382 -18.11 1.20 -24.52
N THR A 383 -17.60 2.30 -25.07
CA THR A 383 -18.11 2.96 -26.30
C THR A 383 -17.02 2.94 -27.38
N LEU A 384 -17.36 2.97 -28.68
CA LEU A 384 -16.35 2.97 -29.76
C LEU A 384 -15.27 4.04 -29.57
N GLN A 385 -15.69 5.24 -29.18
CA GLN A 385 -14.81 6.40 -29.01
C GLN A 385 -13.73 6.19 -27.93
N ARG A 386 -13.98 5.27 -26.98
CA ARG A 386 -13.02 4.91 -25.92
C ARG A 386 -12.08 3.78 -26.33
N TRP A 387 -12.37 3.07 -27.43
CA TRP A 387 -11.61 1.88 -27.83
C TRP A 387 -10.80 2.07 -29.12
N GLN A 388 -11.14 3.04 -29.98
CA GLN A 388 -10.23 3.43 -31.07
C GLN A 388 -8.76 3.61 -30.62
N PRO A 389 -8.50 4.18 -29.42
CA PRO A 389 -7.17 4.25 -28.81
C PRO A 389 -6.46 2.93 -28.58
N CYS A 390 -7.14 1.93 -28.00
CA CYS A 390 -6.50 0.66 -27.62
C CYS A 390 -6.11 -0.18 -28.83
N VAL A 391 -6.80 0.03 -29.97
CA VAL A 391 -6.45 -0.60 -31.25
C VAL A 391 -5.21 0.05 -31.84
N HIS A 392 -5.13 1.39 -31.84
CA HIS A 392 -3.95 2.13 -32.33
C HIS A 392 -2.71 1.90 -31.46
N SER A 393 -2.87 1.84 -30.13
CA SER A 393 -1.78 1.57 -29.20
C SER A 393 -1.19 0.18 -29.39
N ASN A 394 -2.04 -0.81 -29.71
CA ASN A 394 -1.60 -2.19 -29.88
C ASN A 394 -0.81 -2.40 -31.18
N THR A 395 -1.28 -1.83 -32.30
CA THR A 395 -0.53 -1.87 -33.58
C THR A 395 0.86 -1.25 -33.48
N ASN A 396 1.06 -0.26 -32.59
CA ASN A 396 2.34 0.40 -32.40
C ASN A 396 3.25 -0.26 -31.36
N ALA A 397 2.72 -1.15 -30.51
CA ALA A 397 3.46 -1.73 -29.38
C ALA A 397 4.20 -3.05 -29.70
N HIS A 398 4.14 -3.57 -30.95
CA HIS A 398 4.80 -4.82 -31.37
C HIS A 398 4.73 -5.93 -30.30
N MET A 399 3.50 -6.29 -29.89
CA MET A 399 3.31 -7.24 -28.79
C MET A 399 3.53 -8.68 -29.24
N GLY A 400 4.62 -9.29 -28.76
CA GLY A 400 4.83 -10.75 -28.82
C GLY A 400 4.01 -11.55 -27.79
N ILE A 401 3.09 -10.90 -27.06
CA ILE A 401 2.30 -11.48 -25.97
C ILE A 401 0.85 -11.66 -26.43
N GLN A 402 0.28 -12.85 -26.23
CA GLN A 402 -1.11 -13.12 -26.55
C GLN A 402 -2.04 -12.25 -25.71
N SER A 403 -3.03 -11.63 -26.35
CA SER A 403 -4.02 -10.78 -25.67
C SER A 403 -5.42 -11.36 -25.81
N CYS A 404 -6.15 -11.39 -24.69
CA CYS A 404 -7.57 -11.69 -24.61
C CYS A 404 -8.32 -10.47 -24.07
N ALA A 405 -9.53 -10.23 -24.57
CA ALA A 405 -10.35 -9.13 -24.10
C ALA A 405 -11.83 -9.52 -23.96
N ALA A 406 -12.41 -9.19 -22.82
CA ALA A 406 -13.82 -9.34 -22.48
C ALA A 406 -14.47 -7.94 -22.44
N LEU A 407 -15.54 -7.75 -23.21
CA LEU A 407 -16.07 -6.42 -23.48
C LEU A 407 -17.59 -6.42 -23.42
N SER A 408 -18.13 -5.51 -22.63
CA SER A 408 -19.57 -5.34 -22.47
C SER A 408 -19.98 -3.89 -22.75
N GLY A 409 -21.00 -3.68 -23.58
CA GLY A 409 -21.59 -2.35 -23.81
C GLY A 409 -22.38 -2.20 -25.11
N ASN A 410 -23.00 -1.02 -25.28
CA ASN A 410 -23.96 -0.72 -26.35
C ASN A 410 -23.41 -0.86 -27.78
N GLN A 411 -22.09 -0.89 -27.96
CA GLN A 411 -21.46 -1.00 -29.28
C GLN A 411 -20.45 -2.15 -29.39
N GLN A 412 -20.50 -3.12 -28.46
CA GLN A 412 -19.52 -4.21 -28.36
C GLN A 412 -19.29 -4.97 -29.67
N THR A 413 -20.36 -5.29 -30.42
CA THR A 413 -20.29 -6.02 -31.69
C THR A 413 -19.54 -5.25 -32.78
N LEU A 414 -19.76 -3.93 -32.85
CA LEU A 414 -19.08 -3.08 -33.84
C LEU A 414 -17.58 -2.98 -33.54
N VAL A 415 -17.20 -2.96 -32.26
CA VAL A 415 -15.78 -2.91 -31.93
C VAL A 415 -15.09 -4.26 -32.13
N HIS A 416 -15.76 -5.37 -31.77
CA HIS A 416 -15.28 -6.71 -32.09
C HIS A 416 -14.96 -6.85 -33.58
N ASN A 417 -15.91 -6.49 -34.45
CA ASN A 417 -15.74 -6.59 -35.90
C ASN A 417 -14.57 -5.74 -36.43
N LYS A 418 -14.32 -4.56 -35.86
CA LYS A 418 -13.17 -3.73 -36.23
C LYS A 418 -11.85 -4.37 -35.84
N ILE A 419 -11.79 -5.16 -34.77
CA ILE A 419 -10.51 -5.68 -34.27
C ILE A 419 -10.15 -7.02 -34.89
N SER A 420 -11.14 -7.87 -35.16
CA SER A 420 -10.93 -9.08 -35.96
C SER A 420 -10.34 -8.78 -37.34
N GLN A 421 -10.47 -7.54 -37.83
CA GLN A 421 -9.89 -7.07 -39.09
C GLN A 421 -8.45 -6.53 -38.97
N VAL A 422 -7.95 -6.26 -37.76
CA VAL A 422 -6.70 -5.49 -37.54
C VAL A 422 -5.55 -6.32 -36.97
N SER A 423 -5.78 -7.44 -36.28
CA SER A 423 -4.68 -8.19 -35.68
C SER A 423 -4.90 -9.71 -35.61
N THR A 424 -3.85 -10.48 -35.95
CA THR A 424 -3.77 -11.95 -35.90
C THR A 424 -3.30 -12.51 -34.54
N HIS A 425 -2.92 -11.65 -33.58
CA HIS A 425 -2.35 -12.05 -32.28
C HIS A 425 -3.34 -11.96 -31.11
N PHE A 426 -4.63 -11.74 -31.39
CA PHE A 426 -5.68 -11.71 -30.38
C PHE A 426 -6.52 -12.99 -30.37
N LEU A 427 -6.70 -13.55 -29.19
CA LEU A 427 -7.76 -14.53 -28.93
C LEU A 427 -8.91 -13.79 -28.23
N PHE A 428 -9.94 -13.38 -28.96
CA PHE A 428 -11.11 -12.73 -28.35
C PHE A 428 -12.08 -13.76 -27.79
N ILE A 429 -12.36 -13.67 -26.49
CA ILE A 429 -13.52 -14.34 -25.88
C ILE A 429 -14.63 -13.29 -25.77
N LEU A 430 -15.58 -13.34 -26.71
CA LEU A 430 -16.75 -12.47 -26.68
C LEU A 430 -17.72 -12.94 -25.57
N LEU A 431 -17.62 -12.34 -24.39
CA LEU A 431 -18.66 -12.46 -23.37
C LEU A 431 -19.84 -11.55 -23.72
N LEU A 432 -20.78 -12.09 -24.50
CA LEU A 432 -22.08 -11.47 -24.73
C LEU A 432 -22.88 -11.42 -23.43
N VAL A 433 -22.72 -10.36 -22.64
CA VAL A 433 -23.72 -10.05 -21.60
C VAL A 433 -24.90 -9.39 -22.30
N VAL A 434 -25.85 -10.21 -22.75
CA VAL A 434 -27.16 -9.74 -23.20
C VAL A 434 -27.93 -9.31 -21.95
N PRO A 435 -28.43 -8.06 -21.86
CA PRO A 435 -29.28 -7.66 -20.76
C PRO A 435 -30.68 -8.25 -20.99
N SER A 436 -30.84 -9.54 -20.77
CA SER A 436 -32.14 -10.20 -20.79
C SER A 436 -32.17 -11.27 -19.72
N ARG A 437 -32.70 -10.88 -18.55
CA ARG A 437 -33.14 -11.70 -17.41
C ARG A 437 -32.12 -12.73 -16.89
N VAL A 438 -31.83 -12.59 -15.60
CA VAL A 438 -31.20 -13.63 -14.79
C VAL A 438 -32.15 -14.82 -14.76
N ASP A 439 -32.04 -15.73 -15.71
CA ASP A 439 -32.55 -17.10 -15.66
C ASP A 439 -31.91 -17.87 -16.83
N SER A 440 -31.25 -18.99 -16.52
CA SER A 440 -30.60 -19.98 -17.41
C SER A 440 -29.17 -19.70 -17.93
N PHE A 441 -28.20 -20.39 -17.31
CA PHE A 441 -26.92 -20.78 -17.92
C PHE A 441 -27.18 -21.89 -18.94
N ILE A 442 -26.71 -21.75 -20.18
CA ILE A 442 -26.69 -22.84 -21.18
C ILE A 442 -25.27 -23.44 -21.19
N PRO A 443 -25.09 -24.75 -20.94
CA PRO A 443 -23.77 -25.40 -21.01
C PRO A 443 -23.20 -25.39 -22.43
N ALA A 444 -21.86 -25.35 -22.52
CA ALA A 444 -21.06 -25.23 -23.74
C ALA A 444 -21.22 -26.34 -24.79
N GLU A 445 -22.07 -27.35 -24.57
CA GLU A 445 -22.26 -28.48 -25.50
C GLU A 445 -23.36 -28.24 -26.56
N GLN A 446 -24.14 -27.15 -26.47
CA GLN A 446 -25.21 -26.85 -27.45
C GLN A 446 -24.87 -25.75 -28.47
N SER A 447 -23.71 -25.10 -28.38
CA SER A 447 -23.21 -24.21 -29.42
C SER A 447 -22.25 -24.99 -30.31
N GLY A 448 -22.69 -25.43 -31.50
CA GLY A 448 -21.92 -26.27 -32.43
C GLY A 448 -20.59 -25.72 -32.94
N TRP A 449 -19.60 -25.56 -32.06
CA TRP A 449 -18.21 -25.25 -32.34
C TRP A 449 -17.39 -26.52 -32.16
N LEU A 450 -17.24 -27.28 -33.25
CA LEU A 450 -16.25 -28.34 -33.34
C LEU A 450 -14.86 -27.70 -33.22
N VAL A 451 -14.11 -28.12 -32.19
CA VAL A 451 -12.66 -27.93 -32.10
C VAL A 451 -12.03 -28.60 -33.33
N PRO A 452 -11.27 -27.91 -34.19
CA PRO A 452 -10.55 -28.60 -35.24
C PRO A 452 -9.40 -29.43 -34.62
N PRO A 453 -9.14 -30.65 -35.09
CA PRO A 453 -8.04 -31.46 -34.56
C PRO A 453 -6.68 -30.79 -34.89
N PRO A 454 -5.62 -31.09 -34.13
CA PRO A 454 -4.32 -30.46 -34.31
C PRO A 454 -3.72 -30.86 -35.67
N THR A 455 -3.40 -29.87 -36.50
CA THR A 455 -2.68 -30.08 -37.76
C THR A 455 -1.22 -30.47 -37.47
N PRO A 456 -0.66 -31.54 -38.05
CA PRO A 456 0.74 -31.87 -37.85
C PRO A 456 1.64 -30.90 -38.64
N LEU A 457 2.69 -30.41 -37.98
CA LEU A 457 3.79 -29.65 -38.58
C LEU A 457 4.50 -30.50 -39.66
N LEU A 458 4.34 -30.14 -40.92
CA LEU A 458 5.13 -30.64 -42.04
C LEU A 458 6.34 -29.72 -42.23
N LEU A 459 7.52 -30.18 -41.80
CA LEU A 459 8.81 -29.68 -42.26
C LEU A 459 8.97 -30.08 -43.73
N THR A 460 9.02 -29.10 -44.64
CA THR A 460 9.50 -29.31 -46.00
C THR A 460 10.83 -28.62 -46.18
N GLU A 461 11.88 -29.43 -46.33
CA GLU A 461 13.20 -29.03 -46.85
C GLU A 461 13.05 -28.42 -48.24
N THR A 462 13.65 -27.26 -48.47
CA THR A 462 13.89 -26.73 -49.82
C THR A 462 15.37 -26.85 -50.15
N VAL A 463 15.70 -27.81 -51.02
CA VAL A 463 16.98 -27.87 -51.75
C VAL A 463 16.68 -27.97 -53.24
N THR A 464 17.26 -27.03 -54.00
CA THR A 464 17.88 -27.10 -55.35
C THR A 464 17.99 -25.63 -55.81
N GLY A 465 19.15 -24.97 -55.91
CA GLY A 465 20.25 -25.23 -56.87
C GLY A 465 19.83 -24.70 -58.25
N SER A 466 20.55 -23.85 -59.00
CA SER A 466 21.94 -23.39 -59.03
C SER A 466 22.09 -22.36 -60.19
N SER A 467 23.32 -21.85 -60.37
CA SER A 467 23.90 -21.11 -61.53
C SER A 467 23.69 -19.58 -61.55
N SER A 468 24.63 -18.73 -61.09
CA SER A 468 26.03 -18.44 -61.50
C SER A 468 26.12 -17.28 -62.50
N LEU A 469 26.89 -16.23 -62.18
CA LEU A 469 27.96 -15.67 -63.02
C LEU A 469 28.70 -14.52 -62.31
N MET A 470 30.02 -14.74 -62.18
CA MET A 470 31.17 -13.86 -61.93
C MET A 470 31.25 -13.03 -60.65
#